data_AF-P14498-F1
#
_entry.id   AF-P14498-F1
#
_cell.length_a   1.000
_cell.length_b   1.000
_cell.length_c   1.000
_cell.angle_alpha   90.00
_cell.angle_beta   90.00
_cell.angle_gamma   90.00
#
_symmetry.space_group_name_H-M   'P 1'
#
loop_
_entity.id
_entity.type
_entity.pdbx_description
1 polymer ?
#
loop_
_entity_poly.entity_id
_entity_poly.type
_entity_poly.pdbx_seq_one_letter_code
_entity_poly.pdbx_strand_id
1 'polypeptide(L)'
;MKRSDLEKDAAYILDKFKQLDYEIPSNRQILKVIFYKLVVVYVFQLLFIIFDIFINSNVRDYHYFDTFVITLGSNAFFSLVFLMSTYNLVSLKISLGSEITEQSVLLKLVERKINSYGQFLMVVNAIVGCVLLSSGERFVAGLGFSWFVTYLISMITLQTSLSRYMTPAVVSSLSKVKELLSASPK
;
A
#
# COMPACT_ATOMS: atom_id res chain seq x y z
N MET A 1 -10.89 5.41 -22.49
CA MET A 1 -11.68 6.19 -21.51
C MET A 1 -11.59 7.65 -21.92
N LYS A 2 -12.71 8.31 -22.18
CA LYS A 2 -12.69 9.73 -22.61
C LYS A 2 -12.68 10.63 -21.38
N ARG A 3 -12.16 11.86 -21.55
CA ARG A 3 -12.19 12.90 -20.52
C ARG A 3 -13.59 13.16 -19.96
N SER A 4 -14.59 13.27 -20.85
CA SER A 4 -15.99 13.46 -20.47
C SER A 4 -16.53 12.36 -19.55
N ASP A 5 -16.09 11.12 -19.77
CA ASP A 5 -16.56 9.97 -18.98
C ASP A 5 -15.96 10.02 -17.58
N LEU A 6 -14.68 10.42 -17.46
CA LEU A 6 -14.01 10.61 -16.17
C LEU A 6 -14.64 11.74 -15.35
N GLU A 7 -14.95 12.87 -15.99
CA GLU A 7 -15.57 14.00 -15.31
C GLU A 7 -16.99 13.66 -14.83
N LYS A 8 -17.78 12.95 -15.65
CA LYS A 8 -19.09 12.42 -15.26
C LYS A 8 -18.99 11.40 -14.12
N ASP A 9 -18.02 10.50 -14.17
CA ASP A 9 -17.79 9.50 -13.11
C ASP A 9 -17.37 10.17 -11.80
N ALA A 10 -16.51 11.19 -11.84
CA ALA A 10 -16.11 11.95 -10.66
C ALA A 10 -17.28 12.76 -10.06
N ALA A 11 -18.13 13.35 -10.89
CA ALA A 11 -19.37 14.00 -10.46
C ALA A 11 -20.32 12.99 -9.81
N TYR A 12 -20.47 11.80 -10.42
CA TYR A 12 -21.25 10.70 -9.87
C TYR A 12 -20.78 10.28 -8.47
N ILE A 13 -19.47 10.12 -8.26
CA ILE A 13 -18.90 9.82 -6.92
C ILE A 13 -19.31 10.89 -5.91
N LEU A 14 -19.14 12.17 -6.26
CA LEU A 14 -19.47 13.29 -5.36
C LEU A 14 -20.97 13.33 -5.01
N ASP A 15 -21.85 13.17 -6.01
CA ASP A 15 -23.29 13.25 -5.80
C ASP A 15 -23.82 12.07 -4.99
N LYS A 16 -23.31 10.85 -5.23
CA LYS A 16 -23.63 9.69 -4.40
C LYS A 16 -23.10 9.84 -2.98
N PHE A 17 -21.88 10.36 -2.83
CA PHE A 17 -21.28 10.54 -1.51
C PHE A 17 -22.04 11.56 -0.66
N LYS A 18 -22.57 12.64 -1.26
CA LYS A 18 -23.44 13.61 -0.55
C LYS A 18 -24.73 13.00 -0.02
N GLN A 19 -25.26 12.00 -0.72
CA GLN A 19 -26.51 11.32 -0.35
C GLN A 19 -26.26 10.18 0.66
N LEU A 20 -25.01 9.78 0.82
CA LEU A 20 -24.63 8.69 1.71
C LEU A 20 -24.51 9.21 3.14
N ASP A 21 -25.35 8.68 4.03
CA ASP A 21 -25.16 8.83 5.48
C ASP A 21 -24.09 7.82 5.93
N TYR A 22 -22.82 8.13 5.66
CA TYR A 22 -21.71 7.21 5.90
C TYR A 22 -21.27 7.23 7.36
N GLU A 23 -20.96 6.06 7.91
CA GLU A 23 -20.30 5.95 9.20
C GLU A 23 -18.80 6.31 9.04
N ILE A 24 -18.29 7.22 9.86
CA ILE A 24 -16.86 7.54 9.90
C ILE A 24 -16.12 6.29 10.39
N PRO A 25 -15.18 5.73 9.62
CA PRO A 25 -14.52 4.49 9.99
C PRO A 25 -13.68 4.68 11.25
N SER A 26 -13.85 3.75 12.19
CA SER A 26 -13.02 3.69 13.38
C SER A 26 -11.57 3.36 13.03
N ASN A 27 -10.62 3.84 13.86
CA ASN A 27 -9.20 3.50 13.71
C ASN A 27 -8.98 1.98 13.63
N ARG A 28 -9.78 1.18 14.35
CA ARG A 28 -9.71 -0.28 14.31
C ARG A 28 -10.02 -0.84 12.92
N GLN A 29 -11.05 -0.33 12.25
CA GLN A 29 -11.41 -0.77 10.88
C GLN A 29 -10.31 -0.40 9.88
N ILE A 30 -9.74 0.81 9.99
CA ILE A 30 -8.66 1.28 9.12
C ILE A 30 -7.39 0.43 9.32
N LEU A 31 -6.95 0.30 10.57
CA LEU A 31 -5.73 -0.44 10.92
C LEU A 31 -5.85 -1.92 10.58
N LYS A 32 -7.03 -2.53 10.70
CA LYS A 32 -7.25 -3.93 10.30
C LYS A 32 -6.89 -4.16 8.83
N VAL A 33 -7.27 -3.25 7.93
CA VAL A 33 -6.96 -3.38 6.50
C VAL A 33 -5.47 -3.21 6.24
N ILE A 34 -4.84 -2.22 6.87
CA ILE A 34 -3.41 -1.91 6.70
C ILE A 34 -2.55 -3.05 7.25
N PHE A 35 -2.83 -3.49 8.48
CA PHE A 35 -2.11 -4.59 9.13
C PHE A 35 -2.30 -5.91 8.41
N TYR A 36 -3.47 -6.18 7.83
CA TYR A 36 -3.63 -7.36 6.99
C TYR A 36 -2.63 -7.39 5.82
N LYS A 37 -2.36 -6.25 5.19
CA LYS A 37 -1.35 -6.14 4.12
C LYS A 37 0.08 -6.25 4.65
N LEU A 38 0.37 -5.64 5.81
CA LEU A 38 1.68 -5.76 6.44
C LEU A 38 1.99 -7.20 6.88
N VAL A 39 1.00 -7.94 7.42
CA VAL A 39 1.19 -9.34 7.80
C VAL A 39 1.70 -10.17 6.63
N VAL A 40 1.21 -9.94 5.41
CA VAL A 40 1.72 -10.63 4.21
C VAL A 40 3.20 -10.34 3.98
N VAL A 41 3.62 -9.08 4.14
CA VAL A 41 5.04 -8.66 4.02
C VAL A 41 5.90 -9.33 5.10
N TYR A 42 5.43 -9.37 6.35
CA TYR A 42 6.17 -9.97 7.46
C TYR A 42 6.26 -11.50 7.35
N VAL A 43 5.19 -12.19 6.93
CA VAL A 43 5.22 -13.63 6.66
C VAL A 43 6.22 -13.92 5.54
N PHE A 44 6.21 -13.11 4.49
CA PHE A 44 7.15 -13.24 3.39
C PHE A 44 8.60 -13.06 3.84
N GLN A 45 8.89 -12.02 4.63
CA GLN A 45 10.21 -11.81 5.22
C GLN A 45 10.64 -13.00 6.08
N LEU A 46 9.74 -13.49 6.93
CA LEU A 46 10.02 -14.62 7.83
C LEU A 46 10.41 -15.87 7.04
N LEU A 47 9.78 -16.14 5.90
CA LEU A 47 10.17 -17.24 5.02
C LEU A 47 11.61 -17.09 4.53
N PHE A 48 12.03 -15.89 4.11
CA PHE A 48 13.41 -15.63 3.70
C PHE A 48 14.42 -15.79 4.84
N ILE A 49 14.07 -15.37 6.06
CA ILE A 49 14.92 -15.59 7.24
C ILE A 49 15.06 -17.09 7.52
N ILE A 50 13.96 -17.85 7.46
CA ILE A 50 13.97 -19.30 7.65
C ILE A 50 14.88 -19.96 6.59
N PHE A 51 14.75 -19.59 5.32
CA PHE A 51 15.63 -20.10 4.26
C PHE A 51 17.09 -19.73 4.48
N ASP A 52 17.38 -18.50 4.92
CA ASP A 52 18.74 -18.06 5.22
C ASP A 52 19.37 -18.91 6.34
N ILE A 53 18.61 -19.19 7.40
CA ILE A 53 19.06 -20.07 8.49
C ILE A 53 19.33 -21.48 7.96
N PHE A 54 18.44 -22.05 7.14
CA PHE A 54 18.65 -23.40 6.59
C PHE A 54 19.91 -23.49 5.72
N ILE A 55 20.19 -22.47 4.91
CA ILE A 55 21.34 -22.44 4.00
C ILE A 55 22.65 -22.17 4.78
N ASN A 56 22.63 -21.24 5.74
CA ASN A 56 23.83 -20.72 6.41
C ASN A 56 24.05 -21.28 7.83
N SER A 57 23.20 -22.19 8.34
CA SER A 57 23.31 -22.77 9.70
C SER A 57 24.65 -23.45 10.01
N ASN A 58 25.35 -23.95 8.99
CA ASN A 58 26.66 -24.60 9.15
C ASN A 58 27.81 -23.60 9.34
N VAL A 59 27.58 -22.30 9.16
CA VAL A 59 28.60 -21.30 9.35
C VAL A 59 28.73 -20.97 10.84
N ARG A 60 29.87 -21.31 11.43
CA ARG A 60 30.18 -21.13 12.87
C ARG A 60 29.95 -19.71 13.38
N ASP A 61 30.10 -18.71 12.51
CA ASP A 61 30.07 -17.29 12.86
C ASP A 61 28.78 -16.60 12.40
N TYR A 62 27.67 -17.32 12.23
CA TYR A 62 26.41 -16.67 11.83
C TYR A 62 25.85 -15.81 12.99
N HIS A 63 25.81 -14.50 12.79
CA HIS A 63 25.30 -13.54 13.76
C HIS A 63 23.77 -13.42 13.68
N TYR A 64 23.07 -14.38 14.27
CA TYR A 64 21.60 -14.43 14.31
C TYR A 64 20.98 -13.14 14.89
N PHE A 65 21.56 -12.62 15.97
CA PHE A 65 21.02 -11.45 16.67
C PHE A 65 21.08 -10.18 15.81
N ASP A 66 22.22 -9.90 15.19
CA ASP A 66 22.40 -8.71 14.34
C ASP A 66 21.45 -8.74 13.13
N THR A 67 21.37 -9.90 12.47
CA THR A 67 20.46 -10.12 11.33
C THR A 67 19.01 -9.88 11.73
N PHE A 68 18.60 -10.38 12.90
CA PHE A 68 17.26 -10.17 13.42
C PHE A 68 16.97 -8.69 13.74
N VAL A 69 17.88 -8.00 14.44
CA VAL A 69 17.73 -6.59 14.80
C VAL A 69 17.63 -5.69 13.57
N ILE A 70 18.50 -5.89 12.57
CA ILE A 70 18.50 -5.10 11.32
C ILE A 70 17.22 -5.36 10.52
N THR A 71 16.79 -6.62 10.44
CA THR A 71 15.54 -6.99 9.76
C THR A 71 14.33 -6.35 10.42
N LEU A 72 14.25 -6.41 11.75
CA LEU A 72 13.14 -5.87 12.51
C LEU A 72 13.10 -4.34 12.40
N GLY A 73 14.25 -3.67 12.53
CA GLY A 73 14.36 -2.22 12.40
C GLY A 73 13.96 -1.70 11.01
N SER A 74 14.48 -2.32 9.95
CA SER A 74 14.16 -1.92 8.57
C SER A 74 12.68 -2.17 8.21
N ASN A 75 12.10 -3.29 8.65
CA ASN A 75 10.68 -3.56 8.47
C ASN A 75 9.78 -2.65 9.30
N ALA A 76 10.18 -2.29 10.52
CA ALA A 76 9.45 -1.33 11.34
C ALA A 76 9.40 0.04 10.67
N PHE A 77 10.53 0.49 10.10
CA PHE A 77 10.58 1.73 9.33
C PHE A 77 9.66 1.70 8.11
N PHE A 78 9.75 0.64 7.29
CA PHE A 78 8.84 0.46 6.15
C PHE A 78 7.37 0.48 6.58
N SER A 79 7.03 -0.23 7.66
CA SER A 79 5.66 -0.34 8.18
C SER A 79 5.11 1.00 8.64
N LEU A 80 5.94 1.83 9.28
CA LEU A 80 5.56 3.18 9.70
C LEU A 80 5.25 4.06 8.49
N VAL A 81 6.12 4.03 7.47
CA VAL A 81 5.90 4.79 6.22
C VAL A 81 4.63 4.31 5.52
N PHE A 82 4.46 3.00 5.40
CA PHE A 82 3.29 2.38 4.77
C PHE A 82 2.00 2.75 5.51
N LEU A 83 2.01 2.74 6.85
CA LEU A 83 0.87 3.17 7.66
C LEU A 83 0.53 4.64 7.39
N MET A 84 1.51 5.54 7.48
CA MET A 84 1.29 6.99 7.30
C MET A 84 0.77 7.33 5.90
N SER A 85 1.27 6.67 4.87
CA SER A 85 0.88 6.93 3.48
C SER A 85 -0.48 6.33 3.10
N THR A 86 -0.87 5.20 3.71
CA THR A 86 -2.10 4.49 3.33
C THR A 86 -3.30 4.82 4.23
N TYR A 87 -3.08 5.36 5.43
CA TYR A 87 -4.15 5.63 6.41
C TYR A 87 -5.33 6.39 5.82
N ASN A 88 -5.06 7.57 5.24
CA ASN A 88 -6.10 8.43 4.67
C ASN A 88 -6.78 7.79 3.45
N LEU A 89 -6.03 7.02 2.66
CA LEU A 89 -6.57 6.34 1.47
C LEU A 89 -7.52 5.21 1.86
N VAL A 90 -7.16 4.44 2.90
CA VAL A 90 -8.00 3.37 3.44
C VAL A 90 -9.23 3.95 4.12
N SER A 91 -9.08 5.03 4.90
CA SER A 91 -10.21 5.75 5.50
C SER A 91 -11.22 6.17 4.42
N LEU A 92 -10.76 6.87 3.38
CA LEU A 92 -11.59 7.27 2.24
C LEU A 92 -12.27 6.07 1.57
N LYS A 93 -11.55 4.97 1.32
CA LYS A 93 -12.11 3.77 0.70
C LYS A 93 -13.24 3.17 1.54
N ILE A 94 -13.06 3.10 2.86
CA ILE A 94 -14.09 2.55 3.75
C ILE A 94 -15.30 3.48 3.78
N SER A 95 -15.11 4.80 3.90
CA SER A 95 -16.21 5.77 3.92
C SER A 95 -17.01 5.82 2.62
N LEU A 96 -16.36 5.62 1.46
CA LEU A 96 -17.06 5.56 0.17
C LEU A 96 -17.95 4.31 0.03
N GLY A 97 -17.65 3.25 0.78
CA GLY A 97 -18.35 1.97 0.68
C GLY A 97 -18.06 1.21 -0.62
N SER A 98 -18.40 -0.08 -0.63
CA SER A 98 -18.22 -0.94 -1.80
C SER A 98 -19.14 -0.54 -2.96
N GLU A 99 -20.34 -0.04 -2.67
CA GLU A 99 -21.31 0.35 -3.71
C GLU A 99 -20.77 1.43 -4.64
N ILE A 100 -20.23 2.54 -4.10
CA ILE A 100 -19.65 3.61 -4.91
C ILE A 100 -18.37 3.12 -5.59
N THR A 101 -17.53 2.39 -4.86
CA THR A 101 -16.25 1.88 -5.37
C THR A 101 -16.45 0.94 -6.55
N GLU A 102 -17.48 0.10 -6.51
CA GLU A 102 -17.79 -0.86 -7.57
C GLU A 102 -18.53 -0.22 -8.75
N GLN A 103 -19.30 0.84 -8.55
CA GLN A 103 -19.99 1.50 -9.66
C GLN A 103 -19.11 2.53 -10.39
N SER A 104 -18.16 3.15 -9.69
CA SER A 104 -17.23 4.12 -10.28
C SER A 104 -16.14 3.44 -11.12
N VAL A 105 -15.98 3.91 -12.35
CA VAL A 105 -14.93 3.42 -13.24
C VAL A 105 -13.56 3.93 -12.79
N LEU A 106 -13.48 5.16 -12.28
CA LEU A 106 -12.25 5.76 -11.75
C LEU A 106 -11.77 5.00 -10.50
N LEU A 107 -12.63 4.73 -9.53
CA LEU A 107 -12.27 4.02 -8.30
C LEU A 107 -11.85 2.57 -8.59
N LYS A 108 -12.58 1.85 -9.46
CA LYS A 108 -12.18 0.53 -9.95
C LYS A 108 -10.81 0.54 -10.61
N LEU A 109 -10.52 1.57 -11.42
CA LEU A 109 -9.23 1.72 -12.08
C LEU A 109 -8.10 1.94 -11.06
N VAL A 110 -8.32 2.79 -10.06
CA VAL A 110 -7.37 3.05 -8.97
C VAL A 110 -7.12 1.76 -8.18
N GLU A 111 -8.17 1.06 -7.77
CA GLU A 111 -8.05 -0.20 -7.03
C GLU A 111 -7.30 -1.27 -7.82
N ARG A 112 -7.64 -1.45 -9.10
CA ARG A 112 -6.95 -2.39 -9.99
C ARG A 112 -5.46 -2.06 -10.10
N LYS A 113 -5.11 -0.78 -10.22
CA LYS A 113 -3.71 -0.34 -10.27
C LYS A 113 -2.99 -0.58 -8.96
N ILE A 114 -3.59 -0.22 -7.82
CA ILE A 114 -3.01 -0.47 -6.49
C ILE A 114 -2.73 -1.97 -6.30
N ASN A 115 -3.69 -2.84 -6.65
CA ASN A 115 -3.51 -4.28 -6.56
C ASN A 115 -2.40 -4.78 -7.49
N SER A 116 -2.33 -4.28 -8.72
CA SER A 116 -1.27 -4.64 -9.67
C SER A 116 0.12 -4.20 -9.19
N TYR A 117 0.26 -2.98 -8.64
CA TYR A 117 1.54 -2.52 -8.07
C TYR A 117 1.87 -3.25 -6.77
N GLY A 118 0.87 -3.65 -5.98
CA GLY A 118 1.07 -4.51 -4.81
C GLY A 118 1.60 -5.88 -5.18
N GLN A 119 1.09 -6.50 -6.25
CA GLN A 119 1.64 -7.75 -6.77
C GLN A 119 3.06 -7.56 -7.31
N PHE A 120 3.30 -6.48 -8.05
CA PHE A 120 4.63 -6.12 -8.52
C PHE A 120 5.64 -5.97 -7.37
N LEU A 121 5.24 -5.28 -6.29
CA LEU A 121 6.04 -5.14 -5.07
C LEU A 121 6.44 -6.50 -4.50
N MET A 122 5.50 -7.44 -4.39
CA MET A 122 5.79 -8.80 -3.91
C MET A 122 6.77 -9.55 -4.82
N VAL A 123 6.55 -9.50 -6.14
CA VAL A 123 7.40 -10.21 -7.11
C VAL A 123 8.83 -9.65 -7.12
N VAL A 124 8.98 -8.33 -7.11
CA VAL A 124 10.31 -7.70 -7.10
C VAL A 124 11.04 -8.05 -5.80
N ASN A 125 10.38 -7.99 -4.64
CA ASN A 125 11.00 -8.37 -3.37
C ASN A 125 11.29 -9.88 -3.28
N ALA A 126 10.54 -10.74 -3.99
CA ALA A 126 10.90 -12.14 -4.13
C ALA A 126 12.23 -12.32 -4.87
N ILE A 127 12.39 -11.63 -6.00
CA ILE A 127 13.62 -11.68 -6.79
C ILE A 127 14.78 -11.14 -5.96
N VAL A 128 14.60 -9.98 -5.32
CA VAL A 128 15.63 -9.39 -4.44
C VAL A 128 15.96 -10.35 -3.30
N GLY A 129 14.97 -10.94 -2.64
CA GLY A 129 15.19 -11.92 -1.58
C GLY A 129 16.03 -13.12 -2.04
N CYS A 130 15.73 -13.68 -3.23
CA CYS A 130 16.50 -14.79 -3.80
C CYS A 130 17.96 -14.39 -4.10
N VAL A 131 18.18 -13.18 -4.62
CA VAL A 131 19.53 -12.65 -4.86
C VAL A 131 20.28 -12.45 -3.54
N LEU A 132 19.60 -11.93 -2.51
CA LEU A 132 20.19 -11.71 -1.19
C LEU A 132 20.56 -13.04 -0.51
N LEU A 133 19.70 -14.07 -0.60
CA LEU A 133 20.02 -15.43 -0.12
C LEU A 133 21.28 -16.00 -0.80
N SER A 134 21.47 -15.68 -2.08
CA SER A 134 22.63 -16.17 -2.85
C SER A 134 23.91 -15.36 -2.59
N SER A 135 23.80 -14.16 -2.01
CA SER A 135 24.92 -13.22 -1.83
C SER A 135 25.73 -13.50 -0.56
N GLY A 136 25.25 -14.36 0.33
CA GLY A 136 25.92 -14.77 1.57
C GLY A 136 25.20 -14.30 2.82
N GLU A 137 25.90 -14.37 3.95
CA GLU A 137 25.33 -14.11 5.27
C GLU A 137 24.88 -12.66 5.47
N ARG A 138 23.83 -12.48 6.28
CA ARG A 138 23.27 -11.19 6.72
C ARG A 138 22.61 -10.35 5.62
N PHE A 139 22.82 -10.63 4.34
CA PHE A 139 22.25 -9.83 3.24
C PHE A 139 20.72 -9.83 3.25
N VAL A 140 20.09 -10.92 3.71
CA VAL A 140 18.64 -11.01 3.88
C VAL A 140 18.08 -9.94 4.83
N ALA A 141 18.90 -9.43 5.77
CA ALA A 141 18.48 -8.32 6.63
C ALA A 141 18.22 -7.02 5.86
N GLY A 142 18.83 -6.85 4.68
CA GLY A 142 18.59 -5.75 3.76
C GLY A 142 17.25 -5.81 3.05
N LEU A 143 16.51 -6.93 3.12
CA LEU A 143 15.22 -7.07 2.44
C LEU A 143 14.17 -6.09 2.97
N GLY A 144 14.22 -5.73 4.26
CA GLY A 144 13.36 -4.66 4.82
C GLY A 144 13.58 -3.29 4.18
N PHE A 145 14.83 -2.97 3.84
CA PHE A 145 15.13 -1.76 3.08
C PHE A 145 14.65 -1.87 1.62
N SER A 146 14.71 -3.05 1.03
CA SER A 146 14.16 -3.29 -0.31
C SER A 146 12.65 -3.05 -0.37
N TRP A 147 11.89 -3.49 0.64
CA TRP A 147 10.46 -3.18 0.76
C TRP A 147 10.19 -1.69 0.72
N PHE A 148 10.97 -0.90 1.46
CA PHE A 148 10.85 0.55 1.46
C PHE A 148 11.13 1.17 0.09
N VAL A 149 12.25 0.82 -0.54
CA VAL A 149 12.65 1.39 -1.84
C VAL A 149 11.64 0.99 -2.94
N THR A 150 11.27 -0.28 -3.02
CA THR A 150 10.29 -0.77 -4.00
C THR A 150 8.91 -0.16 -3.78
N TYR A 151 8.53 0.11 -2.52
CA TYR A 151 7.30 0.81 -2.19
C TYR A 151 7.30 2.26 -2.67
N LEU A 152 8.38 3.01 -2.45
CA LEU A 152 8.52 4.37 -2.96
C LEU A 152 8.43 4.41 -4.49
N ILE A 153 9.14 3.53 -5.18
CA ILE A 153 9.10 3.43 -6.65
C ILE A 153 7.68 3.10 -7.11
N SER A 154 7.00 2.17 -6.44
CA SER A 154 5.62 1.79 -6.76
C SER A 154 4.65 2.95 -6.54
N MET A 155 4.83 3.73 -5.47
CA MET A 155 4.01 4.91 -5.17
C MET A 155 4.17 5.99 -6.24
N ILE A 156 5.41 6.30 -6.63
CA ILE A 156 5.72 7.27 -7.69
C ILE A 156 5.11 6.79 -9.02
N THR A 157 5.34 5.53 -9.38
CA THR A 157 4.86 4.98 -10.65
C THR A 157 3.33 4.92 -10.68
N LEU A 158 2.69 4.58 -9.55
CA LEU A 158 1.24 4.63 -9.40
C LEU A 158 0.72 6.05 -9.64
N GLN A 159 1.28 7.06 -8.96
CA GLN A 159 0.91 8.46 -9.12
C GLN A 159 1.09 8.94 -10.56
N THR A 160 2.24 8.69 -11.17
CA THR A 160 2.51 9.03 -12.58
C THR A 160 1.49 8.36 -13.50
N SER A 161 1.15 7.10 -13.25
CA SER A 161 0.18 6.36 -14.08
C SER A 161 -1.26 6.82 -13.90
N LEU A 162 -1.59 7.44 -12.76
CA LEU A 162 -2.90 8.00 -12.44
C LEU A 162 -3.04 9.46 -12.90
N SER A 163 -1.94 10.20 -13.06
CA SER A 163 -1.93 11.63 -13.41
C SER A 163 -2.80 11.96 -14.63
N ARG A 164 -2.77 11.12 -15.67
CA ARG A 164 -3.57 11.29 -16.90
C ARG A 164 -5.09 11.23 -16.69
N TYR A 165 -5.57 10.67 -15.58
CA TYR A 165 -6.99 10.59 -15.23
C TYR A 165 -7.41 11.73 -14.29
N MET A 166 -6.46 12.38 -13.64
CA MET A 166 -6.67 13.46 -12.67
C MET A 166 -6.78 14.82 -13.36
N THR A 167 -7.80 14.98 -14.20
CA THR A 167 -8.10 16.28 -14.80
C THR A 167 -8.55 17.29 -13.72
N PRO A 168 -8.44 18.62 -13.95
CA PRO A 168 -8.83 19.61 -12.95
C PRO A 168 -10.25 19.43 -12.38
N ALA A 169 -11.22 19.03 -13.21
CA ALA A 169 -12.59 18.77 -12.77
C ALA A 169 -12.71 17.49 -11.91
N VAL A 170 -11.98 16.43 -12.26
CA VAL A 170 -11.91 15.20 -11.45
C VAL A 170 -11.29 15.51 -10.09
N VAL A 171 -10.15 16.22 -10.08
CA VAL A 171 -9.47 16.63 -8.85
C VAL A 171 -10.38 17.50 -7.99
N SER A 172 -11.06 18.49 -8.57
CA SER A 172 -12.01 19.33 -7.83
C SER A 172 -13.14 18.52 -7.20
N SER A 173 -13.70 17.54 -7.91
CA SER A 173 -14.79 16.71 -7.40
C SER A 173 -14.32 15.81 -6.25
N LEU A 174 -13.15 15.18 -6.39
CA LEU A 174 -12.56 14.35 -5.34
C LEU A 174 -12.12 15.16 -4.13
N SER A 175 -11.62 16.39 -4.33
CA SER A 175 -11.31 17.31 -3.23
C SER A 175 -12.55 17.69 -2.44
N LYS A 176 -13.69 17.92 -3.11
CA LYS A 176 -14.97 18.16 -2.41
C LYS A 176 -15.44 16.94 -1.61
N VAL A 177 -15.24 15.73 -2.11
CA VAL A 177 -15.50 14.50 -1.34
C VAL A 177 -14.63 14.48 -0.08
N LYS A 178 -13.34 14.79 -0.21
CA LYS A 178 -12.42 14.88 0.93
C LYS A 178 -12.82 15.97 1.92
N GLU A 179 -13.27 17.13 1.44
CA GLU A 179 -13.76 18.23 2.28
C GLU A 179 -14.97 17.80 3.09
N LEU A 180 -15.96 17.14 2.47
CA LEU A 180 -17.13 16.58 3.14
C LEU A 180 -16.78 15.53 4.21
N LEU A 181 -15.70 14.78 4.00
CA LEU A 181 -15.14 13.86 5.01
C LEU A 181 -14.48 14.58 6.18
N SER A 182 -13.79 15.69 5.89
CA SER A 182 -13.09 16.48 6.91
C SER A 182 -13.98 17.47 7.65
N ALA A 183 -15.11 17.84 7.05
CA ALA A 183 -16.14 18.69 7.64
C ALA A 183 -16.94 17.90 8.69
N SER A 184 -16.24 17.39 9.70
CA SER A 184 -16.86 17.08 10.96
C SER A 184 -17.45 18.39 11.50
N PRO A 185 -18.70 18.39 12.02
CA PRO A 185 -19.17 19.52 12.81
C PRO A 185 -18.15 19.76 13.91
N LYS A 186 -17.60 20.98 13.97
CA LYS A 186 -16.99 21.47 15.20
C LYS A 186 -18.09 21.73 16.22
#